data_AF-A0A5X6ESZ7-F1
#
_entry.id   AF-A0A5X6ESZ7-F1
#
_cell.length_a   1.000
_cell.length_b   1.000
_cell.length_c   1.000
_cell.angle_alpha   90.00
_cell.angle_beta   90.00
_cell.angle_gamma   90.00
#
_symmetry.space_group_name_H-M   'P 1'
#
loop_
_entity.id
_entity.type
_entity.pdbx_description
1 polymer ?
#
loop_
_entity_poly.entity_id
_entity_poly.type
_entity_poly.pdbx_seq_one_letter_code
_entity_poly.pdbx_strand_id
1 'polypeptide(L)'
;DIRRGNTVVVIDPKGDADLLRRVWAEAHRTGRQDELYVFHLGWPEISARYNGIGRFGRTSEVPGRLANQLSGEGNSAAFREFAWRVVNIIARALVALGERPDYNRVRRYVMNITGLHERYVEWYLREKAPHLLAVIEQQVAL
;
A
#
# COMPACT_ATOMS: atom_id res chain seq x y z
N ASP A 1 -0.15 16.81 27.37
CA ASP A 1 -0.09 17.39 26.00
C ASP A 1 -1.42 17.43 25.27
N ILE A 2 -2.19 16.33 25.26
CA ILE A 2 -3.51 16.28 24.59
C ILE A 2 -4.43 17.43 25.03
N ARG A 3 -4.57 17.65 26.35
CA ARG A 3 -5.36 18.75 26.92
C ARG A 3 -4.83 20.16 26.59
N ARG A 4 -3.55 20.29 26.25
CA ARG A 4 -2.96 21.55 25.81
C ARG A 4 -3.22 21.84 24.32
N GLY A 5 -3.88 20.92 23.59
CA GLY A 5 -4.15 21.06 22.16
C GLY A 5 -3.00 20.59 21.26
N ASN A 6 -1.93 20.03 21.81
CA ASN A 6 -0.79 19.57 21.01
C ASN A 6 -1.13 18.30 20.21
N THR A 7 -0.44 18.10 19.09
CA THR A 7 -0.34 16.79 18.43
C THR A 7 0.58 15.89 19.25
N VAL A 8 0.12 14.68 19.57
CA VAL A 8 0.86 13.75 20.43
C VAL A 8 1.00 12.42 19.71
N VAL A 9 2.23 11.91 19.64
CA VAL A 9 2.53 10.56 19.16
C VAL A 9 3.04 9.76 20.33
N VAL A 10 2.41 8.62 20.61
CA VAL A 10 2.80 7.71 21.68
C VAL A 10 3.33 6.42 21.05
N ILE A 11 4.57 6.07 21.38
CA ILE A 11 5.18 4.79 20.98
C ILE A 11 5.32 3.95 22.24
N ASP A 12 4.50 2.91 22.35
CA ASP A 12 4.49 2.01 23.48
C ASP A 12 4.93 0.60 23.05
N PRO A 13 6.18 0.21 23.31
CA PRO A 13 6.68 -1.10 22.93
C PRO A 13 6.16 -2.23 23.83
N LYS A 14 5.52 -1.91 24.96
CA LYS A 14 5.09 -2.88 25.97
C LYS A 14 3.60 -3.19 25.93
N GLY A 15 2.80 -2.34 25.28
CA GLY A 15 1.35 -2.50 25.24
C GLY A 15 0.70 -2.27 26.61
N ASP A 16 1.14 -1.22 27.30
CA ASP A 16 0.58 -0.76 28.56
C ASP A 16 -0.87 -0.28 28.37
N ALA A 17 -1.81 -1.09 28.87
CA ALA A 17 -3.24 -0.81 28.79
C ALA A 17 -3.63 0.46 29.57
N ASP A 18 -2.92 0.80 30.65
CA ASP A 18 -3.22 2.00 31.44
C ASP A 18 -2.77 3.27 30.71
N LEU A 19 -1.67 3.20 29.97
CA LEU A 19 -1.26 4.28 29.09
C LEU A 19 -2.30 4.51 27.99
N LEU A 20 -2.75 3.45 27.31
CA LEU A 20 -3.80 3.55 26.28
C LEU A 20 -5.11 4.13 26.85
N ARG A 21 -5.54 3.66 28.03
CA ARG A 21 -6.73 4.19 28.72
C ARG A 21 -6.61 5.68 29.03
N ARG A 22 -5.44 6.14 29.45
CA ARG A 22 -5.19 7.56 29.72
C ARG A 22 -5.24 8.40 28.44
N VAL A 23 -4.63 7.94 27.36
CA VAL A 23 -4.69 8.61 26.05
C VAL A 23 -6.14 8.71 25.58
N TRP A 24 -6.88 7.60 25.63
CA TRP A 24 -8.29 7.55 25.26
C TRP A 24 -9.13 8.53 26.11
N ALA A 25 -8.99 8.48 27.43
CA ALA A 25 -9.75 9.34 28.34
C ALA A 25 -9.45 10.82 28.13
N GLU A 26 -8.20 11.21 27.92
CA GLU A 26 -7.84 12.61 27.67
C GLU A 26 -8.31 13.12 26.31
N ALA A 27 -8.32 12.27 25.28
CA ALA A 27 -8.89 12.63 23.98
C ALA A 27 -10.41 12.92 24.10
N HIS A 28 -11.14 12.08 24.82
CA HIS A 28 -12.60 12.24 25.01
C HIS A 28 -12.94 13.45 25.89
N ARG A 29 -12.20 13.68 26.98
CA ARG A 29 -12.39 14.85 27.85
C ARG A 29 -12.18 16.19 27.15
N THR A 30 -11.42 16.19 26.06
CA THR A 30 -11.07 17.40 25.30
C THR A 30 -11.85 17.52 24.00
N GLY A 31 -12.79 16.61 23.74
CA GLY A 31 -13.59 16.60 22.52
C GLY A 31 -12.83 16.19 21.25
N ARG A 32 -11.63 15.60 21.41
CA ARG A 32 -10.73 15.20 20.30
C ARG A 32 -10.75 13.71 20.02
N GLN A 33 -11.81 13.00 20.42
CA GLN A 33 -11.94 11.56 20.20
C GLN A 33 -11.88 11.17 18.71
N ASP A 34 -12.38 12.03 17.82
CA ASP A 34 -12.39 11.78 16.37
C ASP A 34 -11.01 11.96 15.70
N GLU A 35 -10.04 12.53 16.44
CA GLU A 35 -8.64 12.66 16.03
C GLU A 35 -7.75 11.54 16.59
N LEU A 36 -8.30 10.66 17.44
CA LEU A 36 -7.53 9.59 18.07
C LEU A 36 -7.38 8.40 17.12
N TYR A 37 -6.14 8.14 16.71
CA TYR A 37 -5.77 6.94 15.98
C TYR A 37 -4.93 6.01 16.85
N VAL A 38 -5.33 4.75 16.96
CA VAL A 38 -4.60 3.71 17.68
C VAL A 38 -4.10 2.69 16.67
N PHE A 39 -2.81 2.37 16.65
CA PHE A 39 -2.27 1.27 15.86
C PHE A 39 -1.77 0.18 16.79
N HIS A 40 -2.54 -0.90 16.92
CA HIS A 40 -2.24 -2.04 17.79
C HIS A 40 -2.09 -3.32 16.97
N LEU A 41 -0.98 -4.05 17.15
CA LEU A 41 -0.69 -5.27 16.38
C LEU A 41 -1.46 -6.50 16.87
N GLY A 42 -1.81 -6.54 18.16
CA GLY A 42 -2.52 -7.66 18.79
C GLY A 42 -4.05 -7.53 18.85
N TRP A 43 -4.61 -6.35 18.55
CA TRP A 43 -6.05 -6.08 18.61
C TRP A 43 -6.52 -5.35 17.35
N PRO A 44 -6.65 -6.08 16.22
CA PRO A 44 -7.01 -5.49 14.93
C PRO A 44 -8.36 -4.75 14.91
N GLU A 45 -9.29 -5.13 15.79
CA GLU A 45 -10.64 -4.58 15.90
C GLU A 45 -10.70 -3.13 16.36
N ILE A 46 -9.71 -2.68 17.14
CA ILE A 46 -9.55 -1.28 17.58
C ILE A 46 -8.43 -0.55 16.85
N SER A 47 -7.68 -1.26 16.00
CA SER A 47 -6.50 -0.74 15.33
C SER A 47 -6.87 0.00 14.04
N ALA A 48 -6.27 1.16 13.84
CA ALA A 48 -6.35 1.92 12.61
C ALA A 48 -5.73 1.14 11.46
N ARG A 49 -6.41 1.18 10.30
CA ARG A 49 -5.88 0.54 9.08
C ARG A 49 -4.71 1.35 8.54
N TYR A 50 -3.62 0.66 8.24
CA TYR A 50 -2.41 1.27 7.69
C TYR A 50 -2.11 0.74 6.28
N ASN A 51 -1.93 1.66 5.34
CA ASN A 51 -1.35 1.37 4.02
C ASN A 51 -0.21 2.35 3.73
N GLY A 52 0.98 1.99 4.20
CA GLY A 52 2.21 2.78 4.05
C GLY A 52 2.72 2.95 2.63
N ILE A 53 2.17 2.23 1.65
CA ILE A 53 2.56 2.34 0.24
C ILE A 53 1.45 2.90 -0.65
N GLY A 54 0.26 3.16 -0.09
CA GLY A 54 -0.86 3.67 -0.86
C GLY A 54 -0.82 5.18 -1.07
N ARG A 55 -0.06 5.95 -0.28
CA ARG A 55 0.07 7.40 -0.42
C ARG A 55 1.48 7.74 -0.89
N PHE A 56 1.63 8.18 -2.14
CA PHE A 56 2.90 8.49 -2.79
C PHE A 56 2.72 9.68 -3.75
N GLY A 57 3.77 10.47 -3.96
CA GLY A 57 3.80 11.51 -4.99
C GLY A 57 4.26 10.95 -6.34
N ARG A 58 5.16 9.96 -6.32
CA ARG A 58 5.63 9.21 -7.51
C ARG A 58 5.43 7.73 -7.32
N THR A 59 4.98 7.03 -8.36
CA THR A 59 4.76 5.56 -8.31
C THR A 59 6.01 4.79 -7.90
N SER A 60 7.21 5.30 -8.21
CA SER A 60 8.50 4.73 -7.82
C SER A 60 8.76 4.70 -6.30
N GLU A 61 7.99 5.45 -5.50
CA GLU A 61 8.06 5.37 -4.04
C GLU A 61 7.50 4.04 -3.50
N VAL A 62 6.53 3.43 -4.19
CA VAL A 62 5.95 2.14 -3.81
C VAL A 62 7.02 1.03 -3.75
N PRO A 63 7.77 0.75 -4.85
CA PRO A 63 8.86 -0.21 -4.81
C PRO A 63 10.00 0.24 -3.89
N GLY A 64 10.27 1.54 -3.76
CA GLY A 64 11.28 2.03 -2.81
C GLY A 64 10.96 1.65 -1.35
N ARG A 65 9.72 1.85 -0.92
CA ARG A 65 9.28 1.52 0.45
C ARG A 65 9.27 0.02 0.74
N LEU A 66 9.09 -0.82 -0.28
CA LEU A 66 9.10 -2.28 -0.13
C LEU A 66 10.51 -2.87 -0.25
N ALA A 67 11.30 -2.45 -1.25
CA ALA A 67 12.61 -3.01 -1.51
C ALA A 67 13.68 -2.53 -0.51
N ASN A 68 13.50 -1.37 0.12
CA ASN A 68 14.40 -0.89 1.18
C ASN A 68 14.41 -1.79 2.43
N GLN A 69 13.42 -2.67 2.58
CA GLN A 69 13.42 -3.68 3.65
C GLN A 69 14.33 -4.89 3.35
N LEU A 70 14.84 -5.01 2.11
CA LEU A 70 15.73 -6.09 1.71
C LEU A 70 17.18 -5.73 2.03
N SER A 71 17.94 -6.72 2.53
CA SER A 71 19.36 -6.55 2.85
C SER A 71 20.16 -6.07 1.65
N GLY A 72 21.11 -5.16 1.91
CA GLY A 72 21.73 -4.37 0.86
C GLY A 72 23.13 -4.75 0.44
N GLU A 73 23.71 -5.77 1.05
CA GLU A 73 25.14 -6.06 0.95
C GLU A 73 25.42 -7.31 0.11
N GLY A 74 26.53 -7.26 -0.64
CA GLY A 74 26.99 -8.36 -1.49
C GLY A 74 26.01 -8.75 -2.60
N ASN A 75 25.84 -10.06 -2.82
CA ASN A 75 24.90 -10.63 -3.80
C ASN A 75 23.42 -10.21 -3.58
N SER A 76 23.09 -9.60 -2.44
CA SER A 76 21.75 -9.12 -2.12
C SER A 76 21.36 -7.86 -2.90
N ALA A 77 22.32 -7.10 -3.44
CA ALA A 77 22.04 -5.89 -4.20
C ALA A 77 21.28 -6.17 -5.50
N ALA A 78 21.71 -7.17 -6.28
CA ALA A 78 21.05 -7.56 -7.52
C ALA A 78 19.63 -8.11 -7.26
N PHE A 79 19.45 -8.87 -6.18
CA PHE A 79 18.14 -9.36 -5.76
C PHE A 79 17.19 -8.21 -5.39
N ARG A 80 17.68 -7.22 -4.63
CA ARG A 80 16.91 -6.03 -4.28
C ARG A 80 16.51 -5.21 -5.50
N GLU A 81 17.40 -5.04 -6.47
CA GLU A 81 17.07 -4.37 -7.74
C GLU A 81 15.99 -5.13 -8.52
N PHE A 82 16.10 -6.46 -8.58
CA PHE A 82 15.08 -7.31 -9.20
C PHE A 82 13.73 -7.16 -8.50
N ALA A 83 13.69 -7.28 -7.18
CA ALA A 83 12.47 -7.09 -6.39
C ALA A 83 11.86 -5.70 -6.60
N TRP A 84 12.70 -4.67 -6.63
CA TRP A 84 12.27 -3.30 -6.93
C TRP A 84 11.62 -3.21 -8.32
N ARG A 85 12.23 -3.80 -9.36
CA ARG A 85 11.69 -3.79 -10.74
C ARG A 85 10.33 -4.47 -10.82
N VAL A 86 10.18 -5.65 -10.19
CA VAL A 86 8.90 -6.40 -10.17
C VAL A 86 7.80 -5.58 -9.50
N VAL A 87 8.08 -5.05 -8.31
CA VAL A 87 7.10 -4.23 -7.58
C VAL A 87 6.78 -2.94 -8.34
N ASN A 88 7.74 -2.34 -9.04
CA ASN A 88 7.51 -1.15 -9.86
C ASN A 88 6.56 -1.43 -11.02
N ILE A 89 6.71 -2.55 -11.71
CA ILE A 89 5.80 -2.97 -12.80
C ILE A 89 4.39 -3.13 -12.25
N ILE A 90 4.24 -3.85 -11.14
CA ILE A 90 2.94 -4.06 -10.48
C ILE A 90 2.31 -2.73 -10.07
N ALA A 91 3.08 -1.85 -9.41
CA ALA A 91 2.59 -0.56 -8.95
C ALA A 91 2.11 0.33 -10.12
N ARG A 92 2.85 0.35 -11.24
CA ARG A 92 2.46 1.09 -12.44
C ARG A 92 1.18 0.54 -13.06
N ALA A 93 1.05 -0.78 -13.16
CA ALA A 93 -0.16 -1.41 -13.69
C ALA A 93 -1.39 -1.12 -12.81
N LEU A 94 -1.25 -1.20 -11.48
CA LEU A 94 -2.32 -0.85 -10.55
C LEU A 94 -2.76 0.60 -10.70
N VAL A 95 -1.80 1.53 -10.73
CA VAL A 95 -2.08 2.97 -10.89
C VAL A 95 -2.79 3.26 -12.21
N ALA A 96 -2.33 2.64 -13.30
CA ALA A 96 -2.96 2.77 -14.62
C ALA A 96 -4.43 2.28 -14.63
N LEU A 97 -4.71 1.20 -13.91
CA LEU A 97 -6.05 0.64 -13.72
C LEU A 97 -6.91 1.42 -12.72
N GLY A 98 -6.42 2.55 -12.18
CA GLY A 98 -7.12 3.32 -11.14
C GLY A 98 -7.14 2.65 -9.76
N GLU A 99 -6.36 1.59 -9.57
CA GLU A 99 -6.27 0.86 -8.32
C GLU A 99 -5.15 1.39 -7.44
N ARG A 100 -5.48 1.61 -6.17
CA ARG A 100 -4.49 1.99 -5.17
C ARG A 100 -3.59 0.78 -4.81
N PRO A 101 -2.26 0.90 -4.93
CA PRO A 101 -1.33 -0.11 -4.41
C PRO A 101 -1.52 -0.34 -2.91
N ASP A 102 -1.52 -1.60 -2.51
CA ASP A 102 -1.46 -2.04 -1.12
C ASP A 102 -0.66 -3.35 -1.01
N TYR A 103 -0.28 -3.70 0.22
CA TYR A 103 0.57 -4.86 0.48
C TYR A 103 -0.03 -6.18 -0.01
N ASN A 104 -1.36 -6.35 0.09
CA ASN A 104 -2.04 -7.57 -0.32
C ASN A 104 -2.08 -7.71 -1.85
N ARG A 105 -2.38 -6.63 -2.57
CA ARG A 105 -2.35 -6.60 -4.03
C ARG A 105 -0.95 -6.85 -4.55
N VAL A 106 0.05 -6.17 -4.00
CA VAL A 106 1.45 -6.38 -4.42
C VAL A 106 1.85 -7.83 -4.16
N ARG A 107 1.61 -8.37 -2.96
CA ARG A 107 1.90 -9.78 -2.65
C ARG A 107 1.19 -10.74 -3.60
N ARG A 108 -0.09 -10.52 -3.88
CA ARG A 108 -0.88 -11.32 -4.83
C ARG A 108 -0.21 -11.37 -6.20
N TYR A 109 0.14 -10.20 -6.74
CA TYR A 109 0.66 -10.10 -8.11
C TYR A 109 2.15 -10.43 -8.25
N VAL A 110 2.90 -10.37 -7.15
CA VAL A 110 4.25 -10.98 -7.09
C VAL A 110 4.16 -12.50 -7.23
N MET A 111 3.17 -13.14 -6.60
CA MET A 111 2.98 -14.60 -6.66
C MET A 111 2.32 -15.07 -7.97
N ASN A 112 1.38 -14.28 -8.50
CA ASN A 112 0.71 -14.58 -9.77
C ASN A 112 0.35 -13.27 -10.48
N ILE A 113 1.12 -12.94 -11.51
CA ILE A 113 0.99 -11.69 -12.28
C ILE A 113 -0.11 -11.77 -13.36
N THR A 114 -0.53 -12.97 -13.77
CA THR A 114 -1.35 -13.20 -14.98
C THR A 114 -2.62 -12.37 -14.98
N GLY A 115 -3.37 -12.37 -13.88
CA GLY A 115 -4.61 -11.59 -13.79
C GLY A 115 -4.40 -10.07 -13.83
N LEU A 116 -3.25 -9.55 -13.39
CA LEU A 116 -2.94 -8.12 -13.54
C LEU A 116 -2.54 -7.80 -14.99
N HIS A 117 -1.77 -8.69 -15.60
CA HIS A 117 -1.33 -8.57 -16.98
C HIS A 117 -2.52 -8.49 -17.94
N GLU A 118 -3.45 -9.43 -17.87
CA GLU A 118 -4.63 -9.47 -18.75
C GLU A 118 -5.44 -8.18 -18.65
N ARG A 119 -5.75 -7.76 -17.42
CA ARG A 119 -6.50 -6.52 -17.15
C ARG A 119 -5.77 -5.27 -17.65
N TYR A 120 -4.46 -5.22 -17.44
CA TYR A 120 -3.65 -4.09 -17.91
C TYR A 120 -3.59 -4.03 -19.43
N VAL A 121 -3.42 -5.16 -20.11
CA VAL A 121 -3.42 -5.24 -21.58
C VAL A 121 -4.77 -4.79 -22.14
N GLU A 122 -5.88 -5.29 -21.58
CA GLU A 122 -7.21 -4.88 -22.00
C GLU A 122 -7.41 -3.37 -21.85
N TRP A 123 -7.08 -2.83 -20.67
CA TRP A 123 -7.12 -1.38 -20.43
C TRP A 123 -6.25 -0.60 -21.42
N TYR A 124 -5.01 -1.05 -21.64
CA TYR A 124 -4.07 -0.39 -22.53
C TYR A 124 -4.55 -0.38 -23.99
N LEU A 125 -5.09 -1.51 -24.47
CA LEU A 125 -5.64 -1.61 -25.82
C LEU A 125 -6.84 -0.66 -25.98
N ARG A 126 -7.79 -0.67 -25.03
CA ARG A 126 -8.95 0.24 -25.06
C ARG A 126 -8.52 1.72 -25.10
N GLU A 127 -7.53 2.08 -24.29
CA GLU A 127 -7.15 3.47 -24.07
C GLU A 127 -6.12 4.01 -25.09
N LYS A 128 -5.20 3.17 -25.58
CA LYS A 128 -4.05 3.60 -26.38
C LYS A 128 -3.96 2.94 -27.76
N ALA A 129 -4.62 1.81 -27.98
CA ALA A 129 -4.57 1.09 -29.25
C ALA A 129 -5.91 0.42 -29.62
N PRO A 130 -7.03 1.19 -29.70
CA PRO A 130 -8.35 0.61 -29.93
C PRO A 130 -8.47 -0.10 -31.29
N HIS A 131 -7.65 0.30 -32.27
CA HIS A 131 -7.55 -0.37 -33.56
C HIS A 131 -7.06 -1.83 -33.44
N LEU A 132 -6.13 -2.12 -32.52
CA LEU A 132 -5.68 -3.49 -32.28
C LEU A 132 -6.74 -4.33 -31.57
N LEU A 133 -7.52 -3.70 -30.69
CA LEU A 133 -8.64 -4.36 -30.02
C LEU A 133 -9.67 -4.87 -31.05
N ALA A 134 -10.02 -4.03 -32.03
CA ALA A 134 -10.93 -4.42 -33.11
C ALA A 134 -10.41 -5.61 -33.93
N VAL A 135 -9.10 -5.71 -34.17
CA VAL A 135 -8.48 -6.85 -34.86
C VAL A 135 -8.59 -8.13 -34.03
N ILE A 136 -8.34 -8.04 -32.72
CA ILE A 136 -8.45 -9.19 -31.80
C ILE A 136 -9.91 -9.67 -31.74
N GLU A 137 -10.87 -8.76 -31.63
CA GLU A 137 -12.31 -9.09 -31.62
C GLU A 137 -12.75 -9.80 -32.90
N GLN A 138 -12.24 -9.39 -34.07
CA GLN A 138 -12.50 -10.05 -35.34
C GLN A 138 -11.88 -11.46 -35.42
N GLN A 139 -10.70 -11.68 -34.84
CA GLN A 139 -10.03 -12.98 -34.86
C GLN A 139 -10.64 -13.98 -33.87
N VAL A 140 -11.14 -13.52 -32.73
CA VAL A 140 -11.80 -14.39 -31.72
C VAL A 140 -13.22 -14.78 -32.12
N ALA A 141 -13.85 -14.01 -33.01
CA ALA A 141 -15.18 -14.30 -33.55
C ALA A 141 -15.19 -15.37 -34.67
N LEU A 142 -14.02 -15.82 -35.12
CA LEU A 142 -13.81 -16.90 -36.11
C LEU A 142 -13.47 -18.22 -35.42
#